data_AF-A0A7K2C7Q1-F1
#
_entry.id   AF-A0A7K2C7Q1-F1
#
_cell.length_a   1.000
_cell.length_b   1.000
_cell.length_c   1.000
_cell.angle_alpha   90.00
_cell.angle_beta   90.00
_cell.angle_gamma   90.00
#
_symmetry.space_group_name_H-M   'P 1'
#
loop_
_entity.id
_entity.type
_entity.pdbx_description
1 polymer ?
#
loop_
_entity_poly.entity_id
_entity_poly.type
_entity_poly.pdbx_seq_one_letter_code
_entity_poly.pdbx_strand_id
1 'polypeptide(L)'
;MRIHRRVIAAVLSCTILLGTSVRAQVNSGESIPDVTRTIALTNARVVQAPGQIQERTNVIIRDGLITTIAPDAAIPFDALVISADSFTVYAGFIDGLSHTGIPEPKEQPNRERPDDPAFPPPEQAGIQPQQDVRNLLDPEDKRITAMREAGFTAAHVVPRGRMLPGVGAIILLAGDDANEMVYRGETALYAQLAGARRMYPGTDMAVLAKLRQLYREAARRQKV
;
A
#
# COMPACT_ATOMS: atom_id res chain seq x y z
N MET A 1 21.99 -11.15 65.72
CA MET A 1 22.27 -11.07 64.25
C MET A 1 21.07 -11.30 63.31
N ARG A 2 19.82 -11.51 63.77
CA ARG A 2 18.66 -11.70 62.86
C ARG A 2 17.86 -10.43 62.52
N ILE A 3 18.07 -9.32 63.23
CA ILE A 3 17.31 -8.07 63.03
C ILE A 3 17.90 -7.21 61.89
N HIS A 4 19.24 -7.10 61.78
CA HIS A 4 19.88 -6.33 60.71
C HIS A 4 19.63 -6.90 59.30
N ARG A 5 19.47 -8.22 59.16
CA ARG A 5 19.17 -8.86 57.87
C ARG A 5 17.78 -8.52 57.32
N ARG A 6 16.80 -8.25 58.19
CA ARG A 6 15.43 -7.86 57.79
C ARG A 6 15.33 -6.38 57.41
N VAL A 7 16.10 -5.52 58.09
CA VAL A 7 16.17 -4.08 57.77
C VAL A 7 16.89 -3.85 56.45
N ILE A 8 17.98 -4.58 56.18
CA ILE A 8 18.70 -4.47 54.90
C ILE A 8 17.83 -4.98 53.73
N ALA A 9 17.07 -6.07 53.92
CA ALA A 9 16.15 -6.57 52.90
C ALA A 9 14.98 -5.58 52.64
N ALA A 10 14.47 -4.90 53.66
CA ALA A 10 13.40 -3.90 53.52
C ALA A 10 13.90 -2.63 52.82
N VAL A 11 15.13 -2.18 53.11
CA VAL A 11 15.72 -1.02 52.42
C VAL A 11 16.04 -1.36 50.96
N LEU A 12 16.58 -2.56 50.67
CA LEU A 12 16.86 -2.99 49.29
C LEU A 12 15.58 -3.17 48.46
N SER A 13 14.48 -3.63 49.08
CA SER A 13 13.17 -3.72 48.42
C SER A 13 12.56 -2.35 48.15
N CYS A 14 12.81 -1.35 49.01
CA CYS A 14 12.32 0.01 48.82
C CYS A 14 13.07 0.74 47.70
N THR A 15 14.38 0.50 47.55
CA THR A 15 15.17 1.12 46.46
C THR A 15 14.84 0.55 45.07
N ILE A 16 14.39 -0.71 44.98
CA ILE A 16 13.94 -1.31 43.71
C ILE A 16 12.54 -0.78 43.31
N LEU A 17 11.73 -0.33 44.27
CA LEU A 17 10.41 0.26 44.03
C LEU A 17 10.44 1.76 43.66
N LEU A 18 11.56 2.46 43.88
CA LEU A 18 11.74 3.87 43.47
C LEU A 18 12.35 4.04 42.06
N GLY A 19 12.70 2.94 41.36
CA GLY A 19 13.41 2.99 40.08
C GLY A 19 12.55 2.90 38.82
N THR A 20 11.25 2.60 38.93
CA THR A 20 10.37 2.49 37.75
C THR A 20 9.74 3.84 37.42
N SER A 21 10.54 4.76 36.91
CA SER A 21 10.03 5.85 36.09
C SER A 21 9.56 5.24 34.77
N VAL A 22 8.32 4.77 34.73
CA VAL A 22 7.62 4.49 33.47
C VAL A 22 7.58 5.82 32.72
N ARG A 23 8.52 6.01 31.80
CA ARG A 23 8.37 7.01 30.75
C ARG A 23 7.30 6.47 29.82
N ALA A 24 6.04 6.75 30.16
CA ALA A 24 4.98 6.79 29.18
C ALA A 24 5.36 7.93 28.23
N GLN A 25 6.16 7.62 27.21
CA GLN A 25 6.23 8.48 26.03
C GLN A 25 4.86 8.32 25.38
N VAL A 26 3.97 9.26 25.67
CA VAL A 26 2.86 9.52 24.77
C VAL A 26 3.55 9.94 23.48
N ASN A 27 3.55 9.04 22.51
CA ASN A 27 3.95 9.35 21.15
C ASN A 27 2.80 10.16 20.54
N SER A 28 2.55 11.35 21.09
CA SER A 28 1.69 12.33 20.44
C SER A 28 2.51 12.92 19.31
N GLY A 29 2.57 12.20 18.19
CA GLY A 29 2.61 12.81 16.86
C GLY A 29 1.30 13.56 16.63
N GLU A 30 0.97 14.45 17.55
CA GLU A 30 -0.27 15.22 17.57
C GLU A 30 -0.06 16.33 16.56
N SER A 31 -0.32 15.98 15.31
CA SER A 31 -0.72 16.95 14.31
C SER A 31 -1.73 17.88 14.97
N ILE A 32 -1.50 19.19 14.83
CA ILE A 32 -2.44 20.21 15.28
C ILE A 32 -3.83 19.74 14.84
N PRO A 33 -4.81 19.57 15.74
CA PRO A 33 -6.10 19.03 15.37
C PRO A 33 -6.70 19.91 14.28
N ASP A 34 -6.98 19.30 13.13
CA ASP A 34 -7.52 20.01 11.98
C ASP A 34 -8.82 20.72 12.41
N VAL A 35 -8.80 22.05 12.38
CA VAL A 35 -9.88 22.90 12.90
C VAL A 35 -11.17 22.68 12.11
N THR A 36 -11.05 22.29 10.84
CA THR A 36 -12.16 21.98 9.94
C THR A 36 -11.80 20.85 8.98
N ARG A 37 -12.59 19.78 8.93
CA ARG A 37 -12.48 18.70 7.92
C ARG A 37 -13.37 18.92 6.70
N THR A 38 -14.01 20.09 6.63
CA THR A 38 -14.89 20.50 5.54
C THR A 38 -14.14 21.48 4.64
N ILE A 39 -14.07 21.20 3.35
CA ILE A 39 -13.42 22.05 2.34
C ILE A 39 -14.45 22.39 1.26
N ALA A 40 -14.50 23.66 0.85
CA ALA A 40 -15.32 24.12 -0.26
C ALA A 40 -14.43 24.74 -1.34
N LEU A 41 -14.34 24.09 -2.50
CA LEU A 41 -13.74 24.67 -3.70
C LEU A 41 -14.81 25.48 -4.42
N THR A 42 -14.59 26.77 -4.67
CA THR A 42 -15.59 27.65 -5.29
C THR A 42 -15.20 28.04 -6.72
N ASN A 43 -16.20 28.13 -7.60
CA ASN A 43 -16.03 28.54 -9.01
C ASN A 43 -15.02 27.69 -9.81
N ALA A 44 -14.81 26.43 -9.45
CA ALA A 44 -13.88 25.55 -10.16
C ALA A 44 -14.44 25.12 -11.52
N ARG A 45 -13.56 24.82 -12.47
CA ARG A 45 -13.90 24.02 -13.64
C ARG A 45 -13.77 22.55 -13.27
N VAL A 46 -14.88 21.81 -13.22
CA VAL A 46 -14.92 20.43 -12.73
C VAL A 46 -15.12 19.46 -13.89
N VAL A 47 -14.24 18.46 -13.99
CA VAL A 47 -14.33 17.36 -14.94
C VAL A 47 -14.59 16.08 -14.16
N GLN A 48 -15.84 15.61 -14.16
CA GLN A 48 -16.24 14.41 -13.41
C GLN A 48 -15.90 13.13 -14.16
N ALA A 49 -16.14 13.13 -15.47
CA ALA A 49 -15.92 12.01 -16.37
C ALA A 49 -15.62 12.54 -17.78
N PRO A 50 -15.08 11.72 -18.69
CA PRO A 50 -14.90 12.12 -20.08
C PRO A 50 -16.20 12.65 -20.69
N GLY A 51 -16.19 13.91 -21.13
CA GLY A 51 -17.36 14.59 -21.70
C GLY A 51 -18.32 15.24 -20.69
N GLN A 52 -18.12 15.05 -19.39
CA GLN A 52 -18.90 15.69 -18.32
C GLN A 52 -18.09 16.80 -17.67
N ILE A 53 -18.21 18.00 -18.23
CA ILE A 53 -17.52 19.21 -17.77
C ILE A 53 -18.56 20.18 -17.24
N GLN A 54 -18.32 20.70 -16.03
CA GLN A 54 -19.13 21.75 -15.41
C GLN A 54 -18.24 22.94 -15.11
N GLU A 55 -18.61 24.11 -15.64
CA GLU A 55 -17.91 25.36 -15.43
C GLU A 55 -18.47 26.08 -14.20
N ARG A 56 -17.64 26.87 -13.51
CA ARG A 56 -18.03 27.70 -12.35
C ARG A 56 -18.82 26.91 -11.29
N THR A 57 -18.29 25.76 -10.90
CA THR A 57 -18.96 24.80 -10.03
C THR A 57 -18.32 24.74 -8.65
N ASN A 58 -19.15 24.65 -7.61
CA ASN A 58 -18.69 24.47 -6.24
C ASN A 58 -18.58 22.98 -5.91
N VAL A 59 -17.50 22.58 -5.23
CA VAL A 59 -17.26 21.21 -4.76
C VAL A 59 -17.12 21.24 -3.24
N ILE A 60 -18.00 20.51 -2.56
CA ILE A 60 -18.03 20.44 -1.10
C ILE A 60 -17.52 19.07 -0.65
N ILE A 61 -16.44 19.08 0.11
CA ILE A 61 -15.78 17.90 0.68
C ILE A 61 -15.99 17.95 2.19
N ARG A 62 -16.47 16.87 2.80
CA ARG A 62 -16.65 16.72 4.24
C ARG A 62 -16.06 15.39 4.68
N ASP A 63 -15.16 15.42 5.66
CA ASP A 63 -14.52 14.22 6.22
C ASP A 63 -13.86 13.33 5.14
N GLY A 64 -13.23 13.96 4.13
CA GLY A 64 -12.58 13.27 3.02
C GLY A 64 -13.53 12.72 1.95
N LEU A 65 -14.84 12.92 2.07
CA LEU A 65 -15.85 12.51 1.08
C LEU A 65 -16.42 13.71 0.34
N ILE A 66 -16.64 13.54 -0.96
CA ILE A 66 -17.32 14.54 -1.77
C ILE A 66 -18.82 14.43 -1.49
N THR A 67 -19.42 15.49 -0.95
CA THR A 67 -20.84 15.52 -0.56
C THR A 67 -21.72 16.16 -1.62
N THR A 68 -21.22 17.19 -2.32
CA THR A 68 -22.00 17.93 -3.31
C THR A 68 -21.08 18.50 -4.38
N ILE A 69 -21.52 18.42 -5.63
CA ILE A 69 -20.93 19.10 -6.77
C ILE A 69 -22.08 19.80 -7.51
N ALA A 70 -22.15 21.13 -7.42
CA ALA A 70 -23.15 21.92 -8.12
C ALA A 70 -22.72 23.41 -8.22
N PRO A 71 -23.14 24.15 -9.27
CA PRO A 71 -22.86 25.58 -9.40
C PRO A 71 -23.30 26.41 -8.19
N ASP A 72 -24.51 26.17 -7.70
CA ASP A 72 -25.12 26.91 -6.59
C ASP A 72 -25.04 26.13 -5.26
N ALA A 73 -24.07 25.23 -5.10
CA ALA A 73 -23.93 24.46 -3.87
C ALA A 73 -23.73 25.40 -2.67
N ALA A 74 -24.57 25.26 -1.65
CA ALA A 74 -24.48 26.04 -0.43
C ALA A 74 -23.16 25.73 0.30
N ILE A 75 -22.37 26.77 0.53
CA ILE A 75 -21.09 26.64 1.22
C ILE A 75 -21.38 26.51 2.72
N PRO A 76 -20.98 25.39 3.37
CA PRO A 76 -21.14 25.23 4.81
C PRO A 76 -20.39 26.30 5.60
N PHE A 77 -20.95 26.75 6.72
CA PHE A 77 -20.31 27.78 7.56
C PHE A 77 -19.00 27.30 8.22
N ASP A 78 -18.84 25.99 8.35
CA ASP A 78 -17.66 25.30 8.90
C ASP A 78 -16.61 24.95 7.84
N ALA A 79 -16.82 25.33 6.57
CA ALA A 79 -15.93 24.97 5.47
C ALA A 79 -14.74 25.92 5.32
N LEU A 80 -13.56 25.35 5.09
CA LEU A 80 -12.43 26.09 4.53
C LEU A 80 -12.73 26.40 3.05
N VAL A 81 -12.94 27.68 2.75
CA VAL A 81 -13.26 28.15 1.40
C VAL A 81 -11.98 28.40 0.61
N ILE A 82 -11.84 27.74 -0.53
CA ILE A 82 -10.70 27.89 -1.45
C ILE A 82 -11.24 28.41 -2.79
N SER A 83 -10.83 29.62 -3.20
CA SER A 83 -11.20 30.20 -4.50
C SER A 83 -10.51 29.43 -5.62
N ALA A 84 -11.30 28.76 -6.45
CA ALA A 84 -10.82 27.83 -7.46
C ALA A 84 -11.01 28.34 -8.91
N ASP A 85 -11.16 29.66 -9.12
CA ASP A 85 -11.50 30.28 -10.42
C ASP A 85 -10.54 29.90 -11.57
N SER A 86 -9.27 29.65 -11.26
CA SER A 86 -8.23 29.28 -12.24
C SER A 86 -7.87 27.79 -12.20
N PHE A 87 -8.54 27.00 -11.36
CA PHE A 87 -8.25 25.58 -11.20
C PHE A 87 -9.18 24.73 -12.05
N THR A 88 -8.61 23.67 -12.62
CA THR A 88 -9.40 22.57 -13.20
C THR A 88 -9.32 21.38 -12.26
N VAL A 89 -10.47 20.99 -11.70
CA VAL A 89 -10.62 19.86 -10.78
C VAL A 89 -10.96 18.62 -11.59
N TYR A 90 -10.16 17.58 -11.45
CA TYR A 90 -10.40 16.26 -12.04
C TYR A 90 -10.70 15.24 -10.97
N ALA A 91 -11.43 14.19 -11.34
CA ALA A 91 -11.41 12.95 -10.57
C ALA A 91 -9.97 12.41 -10.51
N GLY A 92 -9.57 11.93 -9.34
CA GLY A 92 -8.26 11.29 -9.17
C GLY A 92 -8.10 10.08 -10.09
N PHE A 93 -6.96 9.96 -10.75
CA PHE A 93 -6.71 8.83 -11.64
C PHE A 93 -6.45 7.54 -10.86
N ILE A 94 -6.80 6.42 -11.49
CA ILE A 94 -6.63 5.08 -10.96
C ILE A 94 -5.70 4.30 -11.90
N ASP A 95 -4.60 3.78 -11.36
CA ASP A 95 -3.72 2.86 -12.09
C ASP A 95 -4.17 1.41 -11.86
N GLY A 96 -4.48 0.69 -12.94
CA GLY A 96 -4.99 -0.69 -12.89
C GLY A 96 -3.90 -1.76 -12.76
N LEU A 97 -2.65 -1.42 -13.06
CA LEU A 97 -1.52 -2.35 -12.95
C LEU A 97 -0.25 -1.57 -12.66
N SER A 98 0.07 -1.46 -11.38
CA SER A 98 1.23 -0.73 -10.90
C SER A 98 2.21 -1.61 -10.15
N HIS A 99 3.47 -1.21 -10.16
CA HIS A 99 4.50 -1.75 -9.27
C HIS A 99 5.01 -0.70 -8.28
N THR A 100 4.30 0.42 -8.15
CA THR A 100 4.64 1.52 -7.25
C THR A 100 4.59 1.07 -5.80
N GLY A 101 5.55 1.51 -4.99
CA GLY A 101 5.71 1.06 -3.60
C GLY A 101 6.28 -0.36 -3.47
N ILE A 102 6.54 -1.08 -4.56
CA ILE A 102 7.18 -2.41 -4.49
C ILE A 102 8.65 -2.29 -4.88
N PRO A 103 9.59 -2.56 -3.94
CA PRO A 103 11.02 -2.42 -4.20
C PRO A 103 11.45 -3.30 -5.37
N GLU A 104 12.39 -2.80 -6.16
CA GLU A 104 12.89 -3.59 -7.28
C GLU A 104 13.68 -4.80 -6.76
N PRO A 105 13.48 -6.00 -7.36
CA PRO A 105 14.26 -7.16 -7.00
C PRO A 105 15.74 -6.86 -7.23
N LYS A 106 16.55 -6.89 -6.17
CA LYS A 106 18.00 -6.71 -6.30
C LYS A 106 18.55 -7.75 -7.28
N GLU A 107 19.17 -7.29 -8.35
CA GLU A 107 19.91 -8.16 -9.25
C GLU A 107 21.14 -8.67 -8.51
N GLN A 108 21.11 -9.93 -8.09
CA GLN A 108 22.29 -10.57 -7.53
C GLN A 108 23.21 -10.96 -8.70
N PRO A 109 24.42 -10.37 -8.81
CA PRO A 109 25.33 -10.59 -9.93
C PRO A 109 25.86 -12.03 -9.99
N ASN A 110 25.69 -12.81 -8.92
CA ASN A 110 26.20 -14.16 -8.78
C ASN A 110 25.12 -15.13 -8.28
N ARG A 111 23.92 -15.12 -8.90
CA ARG A 111 22.91 -16.14 -8.59
C ARG A 111 23.47 -17.52 -8.92
N GLU A 112 23.66 -18.34 -7.90
CA GLU A 112 24.06 -19.73 -8.05
C GLU A 112 23.08 -20.42 -9.00
N ARG A 113 23.65 -21.10 -10.00
CA ARG A 113 22.84 -21.91 -10.91
C ARG A 113 22.28 -23.08 -10.09
N PRO A 114 20.97 -23.34 -10.12
CA PRO A 114 20.41 -24.55 -9.52
C PRO A 114 21.15 -25.80 -10.02
N ASP A 115 21.36 -26.75 -9.12
CA ASP A 115 21.91 -28.06 -9.45
C ASP A 115 21.10 -28.75 -10.56
N ASP A 116 19.78 -28.57 -10.53
CA ASP A 116 18.85 -28.99 -11.58
C ASP A 116 18.08 -27.81 -12.20
N PRO A 117 18.51 -27.30 -13.37
CA PRO A 117 17.81 -26.24 -14.08
C PRO A 117 16.45 -26.65 -14.65
N ALA A 118 16.13 -27.94 -14.78
CA ALA A 118 14.82 -28.41 -15.23
C ALA A 118 13.80 -28.39 -14.09
N PHE A 119 14.27 -28.50 -12.84
CA PHE A 119 13.44 -28.43 -11.63
C PHE A 119 14.01 -27.42 -10.62
N PRO A 120 14.06 -26.12 -10.96
CA PRO A 120 14.59 -25.12 -10.05
C PRO A 120 13.64 -24.89 -8.86
N PRO A 121 14.16 -24.38 -7.73
CA PRO A 121 13.33 -23.97 -6.60
C PRO A 121 12.25 -22.97 -7.01
N PRO A 122 11.04 -23.00 -6.40
CA PRO A 122 9.92 -22.11 -6.77
C PRO A 122 10.28 -20.62 -6.75
N GLU A 123 11.08 -20.18 -5.79
CA GLU A 123 11.55 -18.79 -5.69
C GLU A 123 12.36 -18.36 -6.92
N GLN A 124 13.24 -19.24 -7.39
CA GLN A 124 14.05 -19.00 -8.59
C GLN A 124 13.24 -19.15 -9.88
N ALA A 125 12.27 -20.08 -9.91
CA ALA A 125 11.31 -20.18 -11.01
C ALA A 125 10.35 -18.96 -11.07
N GLY A 126 10.29 -18.17 -10.00
CA GLY A 126 9.34 -17.07 -9.80
C GLY A 126 7.90 -17.55 -9.68
N ILE A 127 7.73 -18.66 -8.96
CA ILE A 127 6.46 -19.25 -8.57
C ILE A 127 6.30 -19.03 -7.06
N GLN A 128 5.74 -17.89 -6.70
CA GLN A 128 5.60 -17.43 -5.32
C GLN A 128 4.18 -16.91 -5.02
N PRO A 129 3.13 -17.75 -5.17
CA PRO A 129 1.75 -17.32 -4.93
C PRO A 129 1.49 -16.87 -3.49
N GLN A 130 2.34 -17.28 -2.54
CA GLN A 130 2.28 -16.86 -1.14
C GLN A 130 2.75 -15.42 -0.87
N GLN A 131 3.41 -14.76 -1.84
CA GLN A 131 3.84 -13.37 -1.65
C GLN A 131 2.64 -12.43 -1.72
N ASP A 132 2.54 -11.55 -0.74
CA ASP A 132 1.48 -10.54 -0.63
C ASP A 132 2.12 -9.14 -0.67
N VAL A 133 1.56 -8.26 -1.50
CA VAL A 133 1.96 -6.85 -1.59
C VAL A 133 1.98 -6.15 -0.24
N ARG A 134 1.07 -6.48 0.68
CA ARG A 134 1.01 -5.83 2.01
C ARG A 134 2.31 -5.96 2.80
N ASN A 135 3.05 -7.06 2.60
CA ASN A 135 4.32 -7.33 3.26
C ASN A 135 5.52 -6.75 2.50
N LEU A 136 5.32 -6.28 1.28
CA LEU A 136 6.35 -5.80 0.36
C LEU A 136 6.26 -4.29 0.09
N LEU A 137 5.18 -3.65 0.55
CA LEU A 137 4.90 -2.25 0.30
C LEU A 137 5.85 -1.35 1.09
N ASP A 138 6.51 -0.44 0.38
CA ASP A 138 7.39 0.60 0.90
C ASP A 138 6.71 1.97 0.71
N PRO A 139 6.21 2.60 1.79
CA PRO A 139 5.57 3.92 1.74
C PRO A 139 6.51 5.06 1.34
N GLU A 140 7.81 4.90 1.54
CA GLU A 140 8.81 5.95 1.27
C GLU A 140 9.26 5.97 -0.20
N ASP A 141 8.70 5.09 -1.03
CA ASP A 141 9.03 5.02 -2.44
C ASP A 141 8.65 6.32 -3.18
N LYS A 142 9.66 6.99 -3.73
CA LYS A 142 9.53 8.23 -4.51
C LYS A 142 8.53 8.14 -5.66
N ARG A 143 8.28 6.92 -6.18
CA ARG A 143 7.28 6.70 -7.23
C ARG A 143 5.86 7.01 -6.76
N ILE A 144 5.55 6.84 -5.47
CA ILE A 144 4.26 7.22 -4.89
C ILE A 144 4.05 8.72 -5.05
N THR A 145 5.05 9.53 -4.65
CA THR A 145 5.01 10.99 -4.81
C THR A 145 4.90 11.39 -6.27
N ALA A 146 5.68 10.78 -7.17
CA ALA A 146 5.62 11.06 -8.60
C ALA A 146 4.24 10.74 -9.20
N MET A 147 3.59 9.64 -8.78
CA MET A 147 2.24 9.30 -9.22
C MET A 147 1.19 10.30 -8.72
N ARG A 148 1.33 10.79 -7.48
CA ARG A 148 0.43 11.82 -6.92
C ARG A 148 0.57 13.14 -7.67
N GLU A 149 1.79 13.54 -7.98
CA GLU A 149 2.07 14.75 -8.78
C GLU A 149 1.48 14.65 -10.19
N ALA A 150 1.42 13.43 -10.75
CA ALA A 150 0.75 13.14 -12.01
C ALA A 150 -0.79 13.06 -11.90
N GLY A 151 -1.36 13.17 -10.70
CA GLY A 151 -2.81 13.16 -10.46
C GLY A 151 -3.42 11.77 -10.18
N PHE A 152 -2.60 10.75 -9.94
CA PHE A 152 -3.10 9.45 -9.47
C PHE A 152 -3.39 9.48 -7.97
N THR A 153 -4.48 8.81 -7.58
CA THR A 153 -4.94 8.74 -6.19
C THR A 153 -5.02 7.31 -5.67
N ALA A 154 -5.31 6.35 -6.56
CA ALA A 154 -5.37 4.93 -6.23
C ALA A 154 -4.58 4.11 -7.26
N ALA A 155 -4.04 2.99 -6.81
CA ALA A 155 -3.32 2.05 -7.67
C ALA A 155 -3.61 0.61 -7.25
N HIS A 156 -3.83 -0.26 -8.22
CA HIS A 156 -3.75 -1.71 -8.02
C HIS A 156 -2.29 -2.13 -8.17
N VAL A 157 -1.65 -2.37 -7.04
CA VAL A 157 -0.24 -2.72 -6.95
C VAL A 157 -0.09 -4.22 -6.97
N VAL A 158 0.87 -4.70 -7.75
CA VAL A 158 1.19 -6.13 -7.87
C VAL A 158 2.68 -6.40 -7.59
N PRO A 159 3.03 -7.57 -7.02
CA PRO A 159 4.42 -7.90 -6.74
C PRO A 159 5.25 -7.99 -8.02
N ARG A 160 6.53 -7.62 -7.91
CA ARG A 160 7.50 -7.82 -9.00
C ARG A 160 8.06 -9.23 -8.96
N GLY A 161 8.17 -9.88 -10.11
CA GLY A 161 8.79 -11.20 -10.21
C GLY A 161 8.69 -11.78 -11.62
N ARG A 162 8.52 -13.10 -11.73
CA ARG A 162 8.42 -13.82 -13.01
C ARG A 162 7.01 -14.37 -13.20
N MET A 163 6.86 -15.65 -13.53
CA MET A 163 5.58 -16.27 -13.91
C MET A 163 4.41 -16.00 -12.96
N LEU A 164 4.63 -16.17 -11.66
CA LEU A 164 3.57 -16.11 -10.64
C LEU A 164 4.13 -15.43 -9.38
N PRO A 165 4.28 -14.09 -9.39
CA PRO A 165 5.00 -13.36 -8.35
C PRO A 165 4.20 -13.16 -7.05
N GLY A 166 2.88 -13.37 -7.04
CA GLY A 166 2.08 -13.29 -5.81
C GLY A 166 0.75 -12.59 -6.00
N VAL A 167 0.19 -12.11 -4.89
CA VAL A 167 -1.14 -11.50 -4.79
C VAL A 167 -1.02 -9.98 -4.69
N GLY A 168 -1.78 -9.27 -5.52
CA GLY A 168 -1.89 -7.82 -5.53
C GLY A 168 -2.81 -7.25 -4.46
N ALA A 169 -2.74 -5.92 -4.28
CA ALA A 169 -3.59 -5.15 -3.39
C ALA A 169 -3.97 -3.82 -4.04
N ILE A 170 -5.12 -3.27 -3.65
CA ILE A 170 -5.51 -1.89 -4.02
C ILE A 170 -5.03 -0.97 -2.90
N ILE A 171 -4.22 0.02 -3.27
CA ILE A 171 -3.71 1.04 -2.36
C ILE A 171 -4.21 2.42 -2.75
N LEU A 172 -4.36 3.28 -1.75
CA LEU A 172 -4.42 4.72 -1.89
C LEU A 172 -3.00 5.26 -1.81
N LEU A 173 -2.68 6.23 -2.66
CA LEU A 173 -1.35 6.85 -2.68
C LEU A 173 -1.18 7.90 -1.55
N ALA A 174 -2.19 8.07 -0.70
CA ALA A 174 -2.14 8.92 0.49
C ALA A 174 -2.00 8.04 1.73
N GLY A 175 -1.15 8.46 2.66
CA GLY A 175 -0.82 7.75 3.90
C GLY A 175 0.68 7.79 4.17
N ASP A 176 1.05 7.81 5.45
CA ASP A 176 2.46 7.75 5.87
C ASP A 176 2.88 6.30 6.16
N ASP A 177 1.92 5.46 6.60
CA ASP A 177 2.13 4.05 6.90
C ASP A 177 1.56 3.12 5.81
N ALA A 178 2.25 2.00 5.58
CA ALA A 178 1.82 0.98 4.62
C ALA A 178 0.40 0.45 4.89
N ASN A 179 0.01 0.35 6.16
CA ASN A 179 -1.31 -0.14 6.55
C ASN A 179 -2.42 0.88 6.25
N GLU A 180 -2.14 2.18 6.33
CA GLU A 180 -3.10 3.24 6.01
C GLU A 180 -3.32 3.35 4.50
N MET A 181 -2.26 3.13 3.72
CA MET A 181 -2.33 3.12 2.27
C MET A 181 -3.15 1.95 1.72
N VAL A 182 -3.18 0.80 2.40
CA VAL A 182 -3.88 -0.40 1.90
C VAL A 182 -5.39 -0.23 2.08
N TYR A 183 -6.09 0.03 0.97
CA TYR A 183 -7.56 0.05 0.95
C TYR A 183 -8.14 -1.36 0.97
N ARG A 184 -7.57 -2.27 0.16
CA ARG A 184 -7.98 -3.67 0.11
C ARG A 184 -6.81 -4.58 -0.23
N GLY A 185 -6.50 -5.48 0.69
CA GLY A 185 -5.53 -6.55 0.47
C GLY A 185 -6.09 -7.73 -0.32
N GLU A 186 -5.19 -8.59 -0.80
CA GLU A 186 -5.49 -9.87 -1.43
C GLU A 186 -6.53 -9.81 -2.57
N THR A 187 -6.40 -8.81 -3.46
CA THR A 187 -7.43 -8.54 -4.47
C THR A 187 -7.40 -9.51 -5.65
N ALA A 188 -6.20 -9.84 -6.13
CA ALA A 188 -6.02 -10.72 -7.29
C ALA A 188 -4.66 -11.41 -7.28
N LEU A 189 -4.61 -12.67 -7.68
CA LEU A 189 -3.35 -13.35 -7.99
C LEU A 189 -2.80 -12.81 -9.32
N TYR A 190 -1.60 -12.22 -9.28
CA TYR A 190 -0.93 -11.70 -10.47
C TYR A 190 -0.13 -12.81 -11.15
N ALA A 191 -0.25 -12.93 -12.47
CA ALA A 191 0.48 -13.88 -13.29
C ALA A 191 0.89 -13.21 -14.60
N GLN A 192 2.05 -13.60 -15.14
CA GLN A 192 2.59 -13.02 -16.37
C GLN A 192 3.41 -14.04 -17.16
N LEU A 193 3.57 -13.80 -18.47
CA LEU A 193 4.41 -14.62 -19.35
C LEU A 193 5.87 -14.15 -19.25
N ALA A 194 6.45 -14.31 -18.06
CA ALA A 194 7.85 -13.99 -17.80
C ALA A 194 8.56 -15.26 -17.33
N GLY A 195 9.45 -15.78 -18.19
CA GLY A 195 10.26 -16.96 -17.90
C GLY A 195 11.48 -16.67 -17.04
N ALA A 196 12.02 -17.72 -16.42
CA ALA A 196 13.28 -17.68 -15.70
C ALA A 196 14.46 -17.97 -16.65
N ARG A 197 15.45 -17.07 -16.69
CA ARG A 197 16.61 -17.22 -17.59
C ARG A 197 17.41 -18.47 -17.22
N ARG A 198 17.75 -19.28 -18.23
CA ARG A 198 18.61 -20.49 -18.12
C ARG A 198 18.04 -21.61 -17.22
N MET A 199 16.75 -21.55 -16.87
CA MET A 199 16.07 -22.56 -16.05
C MET A 199 14.60 -22.70 -16.50
N TYR A 200 13.92 -23.77 -16.07
CA TYR A 200 12.51 -23.99 -16.38
C TYR A 200 11.59 -23.26 -15.38
N PRO A 201 10.54 -22.54 -15.81
CA PRO A 201 10.12 -22.29 -17.19
C PRO A 201 10.81 -21.07 -17.81
N GLY A 202 11.61 -21.26 -18.87
CA GLY A 202 12.39 -20.18 -19.49
C GLY A 202 11.79 -19.54 -20.74
N THR A 203 10.78 -20.18 -21.34
CA THR A 203 10.07 -19.69 -22.54
C THR A 203 8.59 -19.52 -22.23
N ASP A 204 7.87 -18.73 -23.03
CA ASP A 204 6.42 -18.52 -22.84
C ASP A 204 5.63 -19.83 -22.94
N MET A 205 6.05 -20.74 -23.83
CA MET A 205 5.47 -22.07 -23.94
C MET A 205 5.71 -22.90 -22.68
N ALA A 206 6.90 -22.81 -22.09
CA ALA A 206 7.22 -23.46 -20.82
C ALA A 206 6.40 -22.86 -19.66
N VAL A 207 6.21 -21.54 -19.64
CA VAL A 207 5.38 -20.84 -18.65
C VAL A 207 3.92 -21.32 -18.74
N LEU A 208 3.35 -21.34 -19.94
CA LEU A 208 1.99 -21.84 -20.16
C LEU A 208 1.85 -23.33 -19.78
N ALA A 209 2.83 -24.16 -20.11
CA ALA A 209 2.85 -25.56 -19.72
C ALA A 209 2.88 -25.71 -18.18
N LYS A 210 3.73 -24.92 -17.51
CA LYS A 210 3.85 -24.93 -16.05
C LYS A 210 2.59 -24.42 -15.35
N LEU A 211 1.96 -23.36 -15.85
CA LEU A 211 0.68 -22.87 -15.35
C LEU A 211 -0.41 -23.95 -15.46
N ARG A 212 -0.54 -24.60 -16.62
CA ARG A 212 -1.51 -25.71 -16.80
C ARG A 212 -1.23 -26.86 -15.84
N GLN A 213 0.03 -27.25 -15.66
CA GLN A 213 0.42 -28.27 -14.71
C GLN A 213 0.04 -27.88 -13.28
N LEU A 214 0.37 -26.66 -12.86
CA LEU A 214 0.09 -26.12 -11.52
C LEU A 214 -1.41 -26.16 -11.20
N TYR A 215 -2.27 -25.67 -12.11
CA TYR A 215 -3.72 -25.71 -11.91
C TYR A 215 -4.28 -27.13 -11.90
N ARG A 216 -3.77 -28.04 -12.75
CA ARG A 216 -4.18 -29.45 -12.73
C ARG A 216 -3.80 -30.15 -11.43
N GLU A 217 -2.61 -29.86 -10.91
CA GLU A 217 -2.15 -30.40 -9.63
C GLU A 217 -2.95 -29.84 -8.45
N ALA A 218 -3.25 -28.54 -8.44
CA ALA A 218 -4.09 -27.92 -7.42
C ALA A 218 -5.50 -28.56 -7.40
N ALA A 219 -6.11 -28.73 -8.57
CA ALA A 219 -7.42 -29.37 -8.70
C ALA A 219 -7.42 -30.85 -8.26
N ARG A 220 -6.30 -31.58 -8.44
CA ARG A 220 -6.15 -32.95 -7.91
C ARG A 220 -6.08 -32.96 -6.39
N ARG A 221 -5.33 -32.02 -5.79
CA ARG A 221 -5.16 -31.93 -4.33
C ARG A 221 -6.42 -31.49 -3.59
N GLN A 222 -7.32 -30.74 -4.22
CA GLN A 222 -8.61 -30.36 -3.62
C GLN A 222 -9.63 -31.50 -3.53
N LYS A 223 -9.44 -32.60 -4.29
CA LYS A 223 -10.36 -33.74 -4.31
C LYS A 223 -10.03 -34.83 -3.29
N VAL A 224 -8.89 -34.71 -2.62
CA VAL A 224 -8.40 -35.62 -1.58
C VAL A 224 -8.66 -34.97 -0.24
#